data_AF-A0A2D9HDR8-F1
#
_entry.id   AF-A0A2D9HDR8-F1
#
_cell.length_a   1.000
_cell.length_b   1.000
_cell.length_c   1.000
_cell.angle_alpha   90.00
_cell.angle_beta   90.00
_cell.angle_gamma   90.00
#
_symmetry.space_group_name_H-M   'P 1'
#
loop_
_entity.id
_entity.type
_entity.pdbx_description
1 polymer ?
#
loop_
_entity_poly.entity_id
_entity_poly.type
_entity_poly.pdbx_seq_one_letter_code
_entity_poly.pdbx_strand_id
1 'polypeptide(L)'
;MPRVPETGRRQPVTHDPEGLRALNRTPDHSTESGRPDSFNDGVERPRHTNLESAGTSLGASLNQAPGLLNGSVELPTAGARHPSVRVIQAGLTALAERSGHTELHPGGIDGHWGQKTQNAVKAFQEQQGMAATGVVDRTTAQALHQSLLAGGTSALDLRLNPLESLVTQPRAVTPSGDSMVEASTMLVEKYGNNYGVPDPWYNLDPNHALPANVPLGGLKGKWKCNLFGGNAMYAAGFEPPYYGNRGSGEYPNANQFFKWSDQYAAKYGNKVHFDLVGEVQVKGLDDEAKKTQIDAVLAQAMPGDMILVDHLGDDVADGGHTRVVISNDWAESGTLTAAQASRGDAQIKTHNLYHFTGEETLWILRPNKPLDDD
;
A
#
# COMPACT_ATOMS: atom_id res chain seq x y z
N MET A 1 -10.80 69.53 -33.56
CA MET A 1 -9.87 68.39 -33.51
C MET A 1 -10.61 67.16 -34.03
N PRO A 2 -10.12 66.43 -35.06
CA PRO A 2 -10.99 65.64 -35.93
C PRO A 2 -11.07 64.12 -35.70
N ARG A 3 -12.32 63.63 -35.76
CA ARG A 3 -12.89 62.34 -36.24
C ARG A 3 -12.24 60.97 -35.99
N VAL A 4 -13.12 60.08 -35.52
CA VAL A 4 -13.08 58.60 -35.45
C VAL A 4 -13.26 57.96 -36.85
N PRO A 5 -12.84 56.69 -37.05
CA PRO A 5 -13.77 55.72 -37.62
C PRO A 5 -13.82 54.37 -36.86
N GLU A 6 -15.02 53.79 -36.77
CA GLU A 6 -15.28 52.43 -36.26
C GLU A 6 -15.07 51.34 -37.33
N THR A 7 -15.12 50.08 -36.86
CA THR A 7 -15.42 48.79 -37.53
C THR A 7 -14.27 47.76 -37.44
N GLY A 8 -14.53 46.47 -37.18
CA GLY A 8 -15.81 45.81 -36.88
C GLY A 8 -15.64 44.45 -36.18
N ARG A 9 -16.75 43.90 -35.68
CA ARG A 9 -16.78 42.61 -34.96
C ARG A 9 -16.44 41.43 -35.88
N ARG A 10 -15.77 40.40 -35.34
CA ARG A 10 -15.87 39.01 -35.83
C ARG A 10 -16.14 38.06 -34.67
N GLN A 11 -16.96 37.05 -34.93
CA GLN A 11 -17.44 36.03 -33.99
C GLN A 11 -16.49 34.81 -33.94
N PRO A 12 -16.61 33.94 -32.92
CA PRO A 12 -15.72 32.78 -32.75
C PRO A 12 -16.02 31.67 -33.77
N VAL A 13 -15.00 30.87 -34.09
CA VAL A 13 -15.11 29.70 -34.98
C VAL A 13 -15.15 28.43 -34.13
N THR A 14 -16.31 27.78 -34.09
CA THR A 14 -16.48 26.38 -33.67
C THR A 14 -16.38 25.48 -34.89
N HIS A 15 -15.66 24.35 -34.82
CA HIS A 15 -15.87 23.19 -35.70
C HIS A 15 -15.62 21.91 -34.89
N ASP A 16 -16.55 20.97 -35.01
CA ASP A 16 -16.52 19.62 -34.43
C ASP A 16 -16.28 18.60 -35.59
N PRO A 17 -16.46 17.25 -35.49
CA PRO A 17 -15.46 16.32 -36.00
C PRO A 17 -15.95 15.50 -37.21
N GLU A 18 -15.07 14.70 -37.81
CA GLU A 18 -15.28 13.25 -38.11
C GLU A 18 -14.21 12.68 -39.04
N GLY A 19 -13.92 11.38 -38.87
CA GLY A 19 -13.66 10.45 -39.97
C GLY A 19 -12.26 10.41 -40.59
N LEU A 20 -11.51 9.33 -40.30
CA LEU A 20 -11.44 8.20 -41.25
C LEU A 20 -10.76 6.95 -40.66
N ARG A 21 -11.24 5.78 -41.11
CA ARG A 21 -10.92 4.44 -40.59
C ARG A 21 -9.64 3.84 -41.19
N ALA A 22 -8.98 3.03 -40.36
CA ALA A 22 -8.41 1.71 -40.63
C ALA A 22 -7.69 1.42 -41.97
N LEU A 23 -6.44 0.93 -41.85
CA LEU A 23 -5.83 0.04 -42.84
C LEU A 23 -5.27 -1.21 -42.16
N ASN A 24 -5.98 -2.32 -42.37
CA ASN A 24 -5.55 -3.68 -42.03
C ASN A 24 -5.16 -4.36 -43.36
N ARG A 25 -3.90 -4.78 -43.56
CA ARG A 25 -3.47 -5.60 -44.72
C ARG A 25 -2.27 -6.50 -44.40
N THR A 26 -2.55 -7.80 -44.31
CA THR A 26 -1.70 -8.91 -44.82
C THR A 26 -2.23 -9.27 -46.24
N PRO A 27 -1.54 -10.04 -47.13
CA PRO A 27 -0.78 -11.29 -46.95
C PRO A 27 0.70 -11.15 -47.44
N ASP A 28 1.53 -12.18 -47.74
CA ASP A 28 1.29 -13.61 -48.03
C ASP A 28 2.51 -14.54 -47.77
N HIS A 29 2.35 -15.83 -48.08
CA HIS A 29 3.30 -16.97 -48.07
C HIS A 29 4.62 -16.76 -48.88
N SER A 30 5.74 -17.43 -48.57
CA SER A 30 5.93 -18.89 -48.74
C SER A 30 7.19 -19.52 -48.09
N THR A 31 7.07 -20.81 -47.71
CA THR A 31 8.02 -21.98 -47.70
C THR A 31 9.55 -21.76 -47.50
N GLU A 32 10.31 -22.57 -46.75
CA GLU A 32 10.49 -24.04 -46.83
C GLU A 32 11.13 -24.60 -45.51
N SER A 33 10.71 -25.77 -44.99
CA SER A 33 11.38 -27.10 -45.00
C SER A 33 12.61 -27.29 -44.06
N GLY A 34 12.67 -28.42 -43.31
CA GLY A 34 13.88 -28.80 -42.52
C GLY A 34 13.67 -29.46 -41.14
N ARG A 35 13.40 -30.77 -41.11
CA ARG A 35 13.71 -31.73 -40.02
C ARG A 35 14.21 -33.01 -40.72
N PRO A 36 15.20 -33.77 -40.20
CA PRO A 36 14.94 -34.61 -39.02
C PRO A 36 16.13 -34.95 -38.10
N ASP A 37 15.78 -35.70 -37.04
CA ASP A 37 16.51 -36.76 -36.31
C ASP A 37 17.80 -36.52 -35.48
N SER A 38 17.61 -36.82 -34.18
CA SER A 38 18.50 -37.50 -33.21
C SER A 38 20.02 -37.39 -33.33
N PHE A 39 20.66 -36.96 -32.23
CA PHE A 39 21.65 -37.80 -31.56
C PHE A 39 21.58 -37.64 -30.03
N ASN A 40 21.80 -38.74 -29.33
CA ASN A 40 21.78 -38.86 -27.87
C ASN A 40 23.23 -38.93 -27.39
N ASP A 41 23.63 -38.11 -26.42
CA ASP A 41 24.88 -38.29 -25.70
C ASP A 41 24.64 -38.12 -24.20
N GLY A 42 24.95 -39.18 -23.44
CA GLY A 42 24.56 -39.32 -22.05
C GLY A 42 25.69 -38.96 -21.09
N VAL A 43 25.35 -38.19 -20.05
CA VAL A 43 26.14 -38.16 -18.81
C VAL A 43 25.21 -38.60 -17.67
N GLU A 44 25.33 -39.86 -17.26
CA GLU A 44 24.62 -40.38 -16.09
C GLU A 44 25.16 -39.76 -14.80
N ARG A 45 24.26 -39.31 -13.90
CA ARG A 45 24.32 -39.36 -12.42
C ARG A 45 23.15 -38.56 -11.81
N PRO A 46 22.58 -38.98 -10.67
CA PRO A 46 22.25 -40.34 -10.25
C PRO A 46 20.72 -40.53 -10.12
N ARG A 47 20.26 -41.78 -9.97
CA ARG A 47 18.84 -42.05 -9.67
C ARG A 47 18.51 -41.56 -8.26
N HIS A 48 17.66 -40.54 -8.15
CA HIS A 48 17.04 -40.19 -6.86
C HIS A 48 15.98 -41.23 -6.53
N THR A 49 16.30 -42.10 -5.57
CA THR A 49 15.35 -43.02 -4.93
C THR A 49 14.26 -42.25 -4.20
N ASN A 50 13.04 -42.77 -4.22
CA ASN A 50 11.89 -42.20 -3.52
C ASN A 50 12.22 -41.85 -2.05
N LEU A 51 11.97 -40.59 -1.69
CA LEU A 51 11.60 -40.20 -0.34
C LEU A 51 10.14 -39.74 -0.41
N GLU A 52 9.23 -40.69 -0.24
CA GLU A 52 7.87 -40.37 0.19
C GLU A 52 7.90 -39.81 1.62
N SER A 53 6.82 -39.14 2.03
CA SER A 53 6.59 -38.60 3.38
C SER A 53 7.49 -37.44 3.85
N ALA A 54 7.23 -36.25 3.30
CA ALA A 54 7.38 -34.98 4.02
C ALA A 54 6.20 -34.07 3.68
N GLY A 55 5.04 -34.35 4.26
CA GLY A 55 3.84 -33.54 4.09
C GLY A 55 4.02 -32.18 4.79
N THR A 56 4.40 -31.16 4.04
CA THR A 56 4.38 -29.77 4.53
C THR A 56 3.00 -29.20 4.28
N SER A 57 2.14 -29.24 5.31
CA SER A 57 0.87 -28.51 5.35
C SER A 57 1.14 -27.00 5.36
N LEU A 58 1.42 -26.44 4.18
CA LEU A 58 1.41 -25.00 3.94
C LEU A 58 0.01 -24.50 4.30
N GLY A 59 -0.13 -23.93 5.50
CA GLY A 59 -1.40 -23.57 6.10
C GLY A 59 -2.19 -22.67 5.16
N ALA A 60 -3.23 -23.25 4.53
CA ALA A 60 -4.10 -22.55 3.60
C ALA A 60 -4.95 -21.54 4.39
N SER A 61 -4.39 -20.36 4.60
CA SER A 61 -5.04 -19.27 5.33
C SER A 61 -5.37 -18.13 4.38
N LEU A 62 -6.65 -17.76 4.33
CA LEU A 62 -7.12 -16.60 3.58
C LEU A 62 -6.57 -15.27 4.12
N ASN A 63 -5.83 -15.27 5.23
CA ASN A 63 -5.03 -14.12 5.69
C ASN A 63 -3.98 -13.68 4.64
N GLN A 64 -3.61 -14.58 3.70
CA GLN A 64 -2.76 -14.24 2.54
C GLN A 64 -3.52 -13.52 1.41
N ALA A 65 -4.85 -13.37 1.52
CA ALA A 65 -5.70 -12.64 0.59
C ALA A 65 -6.74 -11.77 1.34
N PRO A 66 -6.31 -10.77 2.13
CA PRO A 66 -7.21 -9.98 2.98
C PRO A 66 -8.30 -9.24 2.19
N GLY A 67 -8.02 -8.85 0.95
CA GLY A 67 -8.99 -8.25 0.02
C GLY A 67 -10.22 -9.12 -0.26
N LEU A 68 -10.12 -10.45 -0.12
CA LEU A 68 -11.28 -11.34 -0.19
C LEU A 68 -12.10 -11.29 1.11
N LEU A 69 -11.43 -11.29 2.27
CA LEU A 69 -12.07 -11.34 3.59
C LEU A 69 -12.82 -10.04 3.97
N ASN A 70 -12.42 -8.91 3.40
CA ASN A 70 -13.08 -7.62 3.58
C ASN A 70 -14.00 -7.23 2.41
N GLY A 71 -13.96 -7.95 1.28
CA GLY A 71 -14.83 -7.75 0.12
C GLY A 71 -14.34 -6.75 -0.93
N SER A 72 -13.09 -6.29 -0.87
CA SER A 72 -12.52 -5.40 -1.89
C SER A 72 -12.08 -6.10 -3.16
N VAL A 73 -11.98 -7.42 -3.12
CA VAL A 73 -11.65 -8.30 -4.24
C VAL A 73 -12.78 -9.31 -4.37
N GLU A 74 -13.45 -9.33 -5.52
CA GLU A 74 -14.34 -10.40 -5.92
C GLU A 74 -13.69 -11.21 -7.04
N LEU A 75 -13.69 -12.54 -6.95
CA LEU A 75 -13.14 -13.39 -8.00
C LEU A 75 -14.25 -14.15 -8.73
N PRO A 76 -14.26 -14.20 -10.08
CA PRO A 76 -13.19 -13.77 -10.98
C PRO A 76 -13.18 -12.29 -11.40
N THR A 77 -14.09 -11.44 -10.89
CA THR A 77 -14.27 -10.05 -11.36
C THR A 77 -12.99 -9.21 -11.33
N ALA A 78 -12.15 -9.36 -10.29
CA ALA A 78 -10.84 -8.72 -10.16
C ALA A 78 -9.73 -9.30 -11.08
N GLY A 79 -10.08 -10.23 -11.98
CA GLY A 79 -9.21 -10.79 -13.00
C GLY A 79 -8.87 -12.26 -12.76
N ALA A 80 -8.96 -13.08 -13.81
CA ALA A 80 -8.71 -14.53 -13.77
C ALA A 80 -7.26 -14.94 -13.45
N ARG A 81 -6.34 -13.97 -13.27
CA ARG A 81 -4.94 -14.18 -12.86
C ARG A 81 -4.56 -13.42 -11.57
N HIS A 82 -5.55 -12.89 -10.84
CA HIS A 82 -5.31 -12.14 -9.61
C HIS A 82 -4.57 -13.01 -8.56
N PRO A 83 -3.59 -12.50 -7.79
CA PRO A 83 -2.79 -13.32 -6.88
C PRO A 83 -3.63 -14.17 -5.90
N SER A 84 -4.75 -13.61 -5.42
CA SER A 84 -5.69 -14.28 -4.52
C SER A 84 -6.38 -15.53 -5.10
N VAL A 85 -6.33 -15.76 -6.42
CA VAL A 85 -6.82 -17.01 -7.05
C VAL A 85 -6.08 -18.21 -6.46
N ARG A 86 -4.75 -18.11 -6.26
CA ARG A 86 -3.95 -19.18 -5.66
C ARG A 86 -4.37 -19.49 -4.22
N VAL A 87 -4.75 -18.47 -3.45
CA VAL A 87 -5.20 -18.62 -2.06
C VAL A 87 -6.55 -19.34 -1.98
N ILE A 88 -7.49 -19.01 -2.87
CA ILE A 88 -8.76 -19.75 -3.00
C ILE A 88 -8.53 -21.20 -3.45
N GLN A 89 -7.68 -21.42 -4.44
CA GLN A 89 -7.36 -22.77 -4.90
C GLN A 89 -6.69 -23.61 -3.80
N ALA A 90 -5.78 -23.03 -3.01
CA ALA A 90 -5.15 -23.70 -1.88
C ALA A 90 -6.17 -24.04 -0.78
N GLY A 91 -7.04 -23.08 -0.41
CA GLY A 91 -8.09 -23.29 0.58
C GLY A 91 -9.08 -24.38 0.19
N LEU A 92 -9.59 -24.35 -1.04
CA LEU A 92 -10.51 -25.36 -1.55
C LEU A 92 -9.85 -26.75 -1.65
N THR A 93 -8.58 -26.83 -2.06
CA THR A 93 -7.81 -28.08 -2.07
C THR A 93 -7.67 -28.65 -0.65
N ALA A 94 -7.28 -27.84 0.33
CA ALA A 94 -7.14 -28.29 1.72
C ALA A 94 -8.48 -28.73 2.35
N LEU A 95 -9.61 -28.10 1.98
CA LEU A 95 -10.94 -28.58 2.38
C LEU A 95 -11.29 -29.92 1.72
N ALA A 96 -11.04 -30.06 0.41
CA ALA A 96 -11.32 -31.29 -0.33
C ALA A 96 -10.58 -32.49 0.25
N GLU A 97 -9.27 -32.33 0.53
CA GLU A 97 -8.42 -33.37 1.13
C GLU A 97 -8.87 -33.74 2.54
N ARG A 98 -9.23 -32.75 3.36
CA ARG A 98 -9.62 -32.97 4.76
C ARG A 98 -11.02 -33.57 4.94
N SER A 99 -11.94 -33.26 4.02
CA SER A 99 -13.35 -33.68 4.12
C SER A 99 -13.74 -34.83 3.18
N GLY A 100 -12.87 -35.20 2.24
CA GLY A 100 -13.15 -36.20 1.20
C GLY A 100 -14.07 -35.70 0.08
N HIS A 101 -14.52 -34.44 0.13
CA HIS A 101 -15.39 -33.83 -0.88
C HIS A 101 -14.60 -33.44 -2.14
N THR A 102 -14.40 -34.42 -3.03
CA THR A 102 -13.61 -34.24 -4.26
C THR A 102 -14.14 -33.15 -5.21
N GLU A 103 -15.42 -32.81 -5.13
CA GLU A 103 -16.06 -31.70 -5.85
C GLU A 103 -15.50 -30.31 -5.46
N LEU A 104 -14.86 -30.20 -4.28
CA LEU A 104 -14.16 -29.00 -3.85
C LEU A 104 -12.76 -28.86 -4.48
N HIS A 105 -12.21 -29.88 -5.16
CA HIS A 105 -10.89 -29.73 -5.77
C HIS A 105 -10.94 -28.77 -6.99
N PRO A 106 -10.19 -27.65 -6.98
CA PRO A 106 -10.18 -26.68 -8.08
C PRO A 106 -9.41 -27.16 -9.32
N GLY A 107 -8.88 -28.39 -9.31
CA GLY A 107 -8.07 -28.96 -10.38
C GLY A 107 -6.58 -28.62 -10.34
N GLY A 108 -6.14 -27.81 -9.38
CA GLY A 108 -4.75 -27.39 -9.16
C GLY A 108 -4.64 -26.02 -8.49
N ILE A 109 -3.43 -25.66 -8.08
CA ILE A 109 -3.08 -24.32 -7.55
C ILE A 109 -2.22 -23.61 -8.59
N ASP A 110 -2.80 -23.31 -9.75
CA ASP A 110 -2.13 -22.71 -10.91
C ASP A 110 -2.24 -21.17 -10.98
N GLY A 111 -3.10 -20.57 -10.15
CA GLY A 111 -3.39 -19.14 -10.17
C GLY A 111 -4.21 -18.70 -11.37
N HIS A 112 -4.93 -19.61 -12.02
CA HIS A 112 -5.83 -19.33 -13.13
C HIS A 112 -7.26 -19.70 -12.77
N TRP A 113 -8.17 -18.72 -12.88
CA TRP A 113 -9.58 -18.94 -12.63
C TRP A 113 -10.24 -19.64 -13.82
N GLY A 114 -10.02 -20.95 -13.91
CA GLY A 114 -10.67 -21.83 -14.88
C GLY A 114 -11.99 -22.41 -14.39
N GLN A 115 -12.67 -23.15 -15.28
CA GLN A 115 -13.97 -23.78 -14.99
C GLN A 115 -13.94 -24.68 -13.75
N LYS A 116 -12.83 -25.39 -13.50
CA LYS A 116 -12.68 -26.25 -12.31
C LYS A 116 -12.65 -25.43 -11.01
N THR A 117 -11.92 -24.31 -10.99
CA THR A 117 -11.92 -23.38 -9.84
C THR A 117 -13.31 -22.80 -9.61
N GLN A 118 -14.01 -22.37 -10.67
CA GLN A 118 -15.38 -21.86 -10.54
C GLN A 118 -16.37 -22.92 -10.02
N ASN A 119 -16.28 -24.16 -10.50
CA ASN A 119 -17.14 -25.26 -10.05
C ASN A 119 -16.87 -25.63 -8.58
N ALA A 120 -15.61 -25.65 -8.16
CA ALA A 120 -15.23 -25.89 -6.77
C ALA A 120 -15.76 -24.79 -5.82
N VAL A 121 -15.76 -23.53 -6.27
CA VAL A 121 -16.41 -22.42 -5.52
C VAL A 121 -17.92 -22.61 -5.42
N LYS A 122 -18.59 -23.06 -6.50
CA LYS A 122 -20.03 -23.37 -6.45
C LYS A 122 -20.36 -24.50 -5.49
N ALA A 123 -19.63 -25.62 -5.56
CA ALA A 123 -19.79 -26.74 -4.65
C ALA A 123 -19.55 -26.32 -3.19
N PHE A 124 -18.53 -25.49 -2.94
CA PHE A 124 -18.31 -24.90 -1.61
C PHE A 124 -19.49 -24.04 -1.15
N GLN A 125 -20.01 -23.17 -2.03
CA GLN A 125 -21.17 -22.33 -1.71
C GLN A 125 -22.41 -23.16 -1.37
N GLU A 126 -22.69 -24.21 -2.14
CA GLU A 126 -23.79 -25.15 -1.91
C GLU A 126 -23.66 -25.86 -0.55
N GLN A 127 -22.44 -26.35 -0.22
CA GLN A 127 -22.17 -26.99 1.08
C GLN A 127 -22.35 -26.04 2.28
N GLN A 128 -22.14 -24.74 2.10
CA GLN A 128 -22.34 -23.72 3.12
C GLN A 128 -23.78 -23.13 3.12
N GLY A 129 -24.68 -23.63 2.28
CA GLY A 129 -26.05 -23.10 2.15
C GLY A 129 -26.14 -21.72 1.50
N MET A 130 -25.09 -21.28 0.79
CA MET A 130 -25.04 -20.04 0.03
C MET A 130 -25.56 -20.24 -1.41
N ALA A 131 -25.85 -19.14 -2.11
CA ALA A 131 -26.16 -19.18 -3.52
C ALA A 131 -24.92 -19.60 -4.34
N ALA A 132 -25.08 -20.58 -5.23
CA ALA A 132 -24.03 -21.18 -6.06
C ALA A 132 -23.59 -20.27 -7.24
N THR A 133 -23.20 -19.03 -6.96
CA THR A 133 -22.81 -18.03 -7.97
C THR A 133 -21.52 -18.43 -8.70
N GLY A 134 -20.61 -19.12 -8.02
CA GLY A 134 -19.25 -19.36 -8.52
C GLY A 134 -18.38 -18.09 -8.49
N VAL A 135 -18.81 -17.07 -7.74
CA VAL A 135 -18.05 -15.85 -7.46
C VAL A 135 -17.64 -15.91 -5.99
N VAL A 136 -16.35 -15.75 -5.69
CA VAL A 136 -15.90 -15.51 -4.32
C VAL A 136 -16.07 -14.02 -4.03
N ASP A 137 -17.17 -13.71 -3.36
CA ASP A 137 -17.43 -12.45 -2.67
C ASP A 137 -16.92 -12.50 -1.21
N ARG A 138 -17.16 -11.42 -0.46
CA ARG A 138 -16.81 -11.35 0.98
C ARG A 138 -17.39 -12.51 1.79
N THR A 139 -18.67 -12.82 1.57
CA THR A 139 -19.41 -13.86 2.29
C THR A 139 -18.76 -15.22 2.07
N THR A 140 -18.49 -15.55 0.81
CA THR A 140 -17.86 -16.80 0.38
C THR A 140 -16.44 -16.92 0.93
N ALA A 141 -15.66 -15.84 0.92
CA ALA A 141 -14.32 -15.81 1.48
C ALA A 141 -14.29 -16.03 3.00
N GLN A 142 -15.19 -15.37 3.73
CA GLN A 142 -15.30 -15.53 5.18
C GLN A 142 -15.72 -16.95 5.58
N ALA A 143 -16.70 -17.54 4.89
CA ALA A 143 -17.11 -18.93 5.11
C ALA A 143 -15.97 -19.92 4.82
N LEU A 144 -15.19 -19.70 3.75
CA LEU A 144 -14.04 -20.55 3.40
C LEU A 144 -12.95 -20.46 4.48
N HIS A 145 -12.66 -19.26 4.98
CA HIS A 145 -11.70 -19.05 6.06
C HIS A 145 -12.13 -19.75 7.36
N GLN A 146 -13.38 -19.57 7.79
CA GLN A 146 -13.93 -20.25 8.98
C GLN A 146 -13.88 -21.77 8.83
N SER A 147 -14.26 -22.28 7.67
CA SER A 147 -14.17 -23.72 7.35
C SER A 147 -12.74 -24.23 7.50
N LEU A 148 -11.74 -23.49 7.02
CA LEU A 148 -10.33 -23.89 7.14
C LEU A 148 -9.87 -23.97 8.60
N LEU A 149 -10.26 -23.01 9.44
CA LEU A 149 -9.97 -23.01 10.88
C LEU A 149 -10.66 -24.16 11.64
N ALA A 150 -11.90 -24.49 11.29
CA ALA A 150 -12.74 -25.44 12.04
C ALA A 150 -12.24 -26.90 12.09
N GLY A 151 -11.28 -27.28 11.23
CA GLY A 151 -10.69 -28.63 11.20
C GLY A 151 -9.28 -28.72 11.77
N GLY A 152 -8.88 -27.79 12.63
CA GLY A 152 -7.52 -27.68 13.17
C GLY A 152 -7.45 -27.50 14.69
N THR A 153 -7.93 -28.47 15.47
CA THR A 153 -7.77 -28.49 16.94
C THR A 153 -7.06 -29.75 17.44
N SER A 154 -5.72 -29.72 17.39
CA SER A 154 -4.90 -30.47 18.36
C SER A 154 -4.33 -29.46 19.34
N ALA A 155 -4.97 -29.35 20.50
CA ALA A 155 -4.58 -28.42 21.55
C ALA A 155 -3.33 -28.93 22.29
N LEU A 156 -2.13 -28.65 21.76
CA LEU A 156 -0.86 -28.90 22.46
C LEU A 156 0.32 -28.06 21.95
N ASP A 157 0.08 -26.80 21.56
CA ASP A 157 1.15 -25.78 21.54
C ASP A 157 0.65 -24.38 21.89
N LEU A 158 0.24 -24.19 23.16
CA LEU A 158 -0.10 -22.88 23.74
C LEU A 158 1.16 -22.05 24.07
N ARG A 159 2.12 -22.03 23.13
CA ARG A 159 3.30 -21.17 23.12
C ARG A 159 3.43 -20.41 21.81
N LEU A 160 2.34 -19.70 21.44
CA LEU A 160 2.33 -18.46 20.66
C LEU A 160 0.87 -17.97 20.52
N ASN A 161 0.35 -17.28 21.54
CA ASN A 161 -0.71 -16.28 21.32
C ASN A 161 -0.04 -15.03 20.70
N PRO A 162 -0.70 -14.27 19.80
CA PRO A 162 -2.12 -13.89 19.95
C PRO A 162 -2.97 -13.84 18.65
N LEU A 163 -4.14 -14.47 18.68
CA LEU A 163 -5.30 -14.05 17.87
C LEU A 163 -6.34 -13.24 18.66
N GLU A 164 -6.07 -12.92 19.93
CA GLU A 164 -6.81 -11.90 20.69
C GLU A 164 -6.30 -10.46 20.43
N SER A 165 -5.24 -10.28 19.64
CA SER A 165 -4.61 -8.96 19.37
C SER A 165 -5.07 -8.28 18.08
N LEU A 166 -6.19 -8.71 17.46
CA LEU A 166 -6.69 -8.15 16.19
C LEU A 166 -8.14 -7.65 16.25
N VAL A 167 -8.78 -7.65 17.43
CA VAL A 167 -10.01 -6.88 17.71
C VAL A 167 -9.90 -6.15 19.06
N THR A 168 -8.70 -5.70 19.36
CA THR A 168 -8.50 -4.50 20.18
C THR A 168 -7.65 -3.53 19.35
N GLN A 169 -7.98 -2.25 19.43
CA GLN A 169 -7.01 -1.16 19.27
C GLN A 169 -5.77 -1.45 20.16
N PRO A 170 -4.62 -0.76 20.01
CA PRO A 170 -3.58 -0.74 21.05
C PRO A 170 -4.08 -0.04 22.34
N ARG A 171 -5.10 -0.61 22.99
CA ARG A 171 -5.89 -0.02 24.09
C ARG A 171 -5.20 -0.25 25.44
N ALA A 172 -3.95 0.21 25.52
CA ALA A 172 -3.17 0.37 26.74
C ALA A 172 -1.88 1.19 26.55
N VAL A 173 -1.48 1.55 25.31
CA VAL A 173 -0.27 2.36 25.06
C VAL A 173 -0.69 3.79 24.82
N THR A 174 -0.29 4.71 25.70
CA THR A 174 -0.40 6.15 25.43
C THR A 174 0.43 6.48 24.18
N PRO A 175 -0.14 7.10 23.14
CA PRO A 175 0.58 7.44 21.91
C PRO A 175 1.86 8.24 22.22
N SER A 176 2.98 7.84 21.62
CA SER A 176 4.32 8.34 21.95
C SER A 176 5.26 8.33 20.74
N GLY A 177 6.47 8.87 20.92
CA GLY A 177 7.52 8.73 19.91
C GLY A 177 7.85 7.27 19.60
N ASP A 178 7.92 6.43 20.63
CA ASP A 178 8.17 4.99 20.48
C ASP A 178 7.06 4.28 19.69
N SER A 179 5.77 4.61 19.93
CA SER A 179 4.68 4.01 19.14
C SER A 179 4.71 4.44 17.67
N MET A 180 5.19 5.65 17.35
CA MET A 180 5.46 6.09 15.97
C MET A 180 6.64 5.32 15.32
N VAL A 181 7.70 5.02 16.08
CA VAL A 181 8.83 4.19 15.62
C VAL A 181 8.36 2.77 15.31
N GLU A 182 7.63 2.14 16.23
CA GLU A 182 7.07 0.80 16.07
C GLU A 182 6.09 0.73 14.89
N ALA A 183 5.14 1.66 14.81
CA ALA A 183 4.15 1.71 13.73
C ALA A 183 4.78 1.90 12.35
N SER A 184 5.73 2.83 12.22
CA SER A 184 6.41 3.09 10.94
C SER A 184 7.36 1.98 10.51
N THR A 185 8.01 1.30 11.47
CA THR A 185 8.81 0.09 11.22
C THR A 185 7.91 -1.06 10.75
N MET A 186 6.82 -1.33 11.46
CA MET A 186 5.82 -2.35 11.09
C MET A 186 5.25 -2.09 9.69
N LEU A 187 4.99 -0.82 9.32
CA LEU A 187 4.55 -0.45 7.98
C LEU A 187 5.58 -0.79 6.89
N VAL A 188 6.88 -0.63 7.16
CA VAL A 188 7.95 -1.05 6.24
C VAL A 188 8.05 -2.57 6.15
N GLU A 189 8.07 -3.28 7.27
CA GLU A 189 8.27 -4.74 7.30
C GLU A 189 7.09 -5.52 6.71
N LYS A 190 5.86 -5.14 7.09
CA LYS A 190 4.63 -5.87 6.75
C LYS A 190 3.98 -5.40 5.46
N TYR A 191 4.16 -4.12 5.13
CA TYR A 191 3.47 -3.45 4.01
C TYR A 191 4.43 -2.66 3.10
N GLY A 192 5.76 -2.85 3.20
CA GLY A 192 6.74 -2.08 2.44
C GLY A 192 6.46 -2.08 0.93
N ASN A 193 6.24 -3.27 0.36
CA ASN A 193 5.92 -3.47 -1.05
C ASN A 193 4.59 -2.82 -1.46
N ASN A 194 3.66 -2.59 -0.52
CA ASN A 194 2.40 -1.92 -0.82
C ASN A 194 2.60 -0.45 -1.15
N TYR A 195 3.59 0.20 -0.54
CA TYR A 195 3.98 1.56 -0.91
C TYR A 195 4.82 1.60 -2.22
N GLY A 196 5.10 0.46 -2.84
CA GLY A 196 5.82 0.31 -4.12
C GLY A 196 5.00 0.65 -5.38
N VAL A 197 5.64 0.62 -6.55
CA VAL A 197 4.95 0.57 -7.87
C VAL A 197 5.39 -0.69 -8.61
N PRO A 198 4.52 -1.34 -9.40
CA PRO A 198 3.18 -0.87 -9.81
C PRO A 198 2.04 -1.57 -9.05
N ASP A 199 1.60 -0.96 -7.94
CA ASP A 199 0.43 -1.32 -7.13
C ASP A 199 0.54 -2.72 -6.44
N PRO A 200 0.22 -2.81 -5.12
CA PRO A 200 -0.99 -2.19 -4.58
C PRO A 200 -0.83 -1.49 -3.22
N TRP A 201 -1.42 -0.31 -3.08
CA TRP A 201 -1.26 0.54 -1.91
C TRP A 201 -2.10 0.04 -0.74
N TYR A 202 -1.74 0.40 0.49
CA TYR A 202 -2.44 -0.07 1.67
C TYR A 202 -2.75 1.11 2.59
N ASN A 203 -4.03 1.35 2.83
CA ASN A 203 -4.50 2.26 3.87
C ASN A 203 -4.80 1.45 5.14
N LEU A 204 -4.43 1.94 6.32
CA LEU A 204 -4.80 1.32 7.60
C LEU A 204 -6.01 1.98 8.26
N ASP A 205 -6.21 3.27 8.02
CA ASP A 205 -7.15 4.10 8.74
C ASP A 205 -8.58 4.01 8.16
N PRO A 206 -9.58 3.50 8.92
CA PRO A 206 -10.96 3.42 8.47
C PRO A 206 -11.65 4.79 8.29
N ASN A 207 -11.08 5.87 8.84
CA ASN A 207 -11.61 7.22 8.69
C ASN A 207 -11.09 7.93 7.42
N HIS A 208 -10.03 7.40 6.78
CA HIS A 208 -9.50 7.94 5.54
C HIS A 208 -10.49 7.71 4.37
N ALA A 209 -10.51 8.63 3.41
CA ALA A 209 -11.41 8.56 2.24
C ALA A 209 -11.12 7.39 1.28
N LEU A 210 -9.91 6.80 1.36
CA LEU A 210 -9.58 5.57 0.64
C LEU A 210 -9.96 4.34 1.48
N PRO A 211 -10.54 3.28 0.89
CA PRO A 211 -10.89 2.07 1.65
C PRO A 211 -9.72 1.51 2.47
N ALA A 212 -9.98 1.19 3.74
CA ALA A 212 -8.97 0.69 4.68
C ALA A 212 -8.78 -0.83 4.58
N ASN A 213 -7.56 -1.29 4.88
CA ASN A 213 -7.12 -2.67 4.91
C ASN A 213 -7.21 -3.42 3.57
N VAL A 214 -7.27 -2.71 2.45
CA VAL A 214 -7.36 -3.27 1.09
C VAL A 214 -6.14 -2.92 0.24
N PRO A 215 -5.81 -3.73 -0.78
CA PRO A 215 -4.88 -3.34 -1.84
C PRO A 215 -5.56 -2.34 -2.79
N LEU A 216 -5.04 -1.11 -2.88
CA LEU A 216 -5.54 -0.04 -3.78
C LEU A 216 -4.72 0.01 -5.07
N GLY A 217 -5.36 0.28 -6.20
CA GLY A 217 -4.71 0.46 -7.51
C GLY A 217 -5.07 1.79 -8.17
N GLY A 218 -4.39 2.11 -9.27
CA GLY A 218 -4.70 3.30 -10.09
C GLY A 218 -4.16 4.62 -9.53
N LEU A 219 -3.41 4.57 -8.43
CA LEU A 219 -2.80 5.74 -7.78
C LEU A 219 -1.37 6.04 -8.29
N LYS A 220 -0.95 5.42 -9.41
CA LYS A 220 0.37 5.61 -10.03
C LYS A 220 0.74 7.11 -10.16
N GLY A 221 1.78 7.53 -9.44
CA GLY A 221 2.25 8.92 -9.42
C GLY A 221 1.55 9.84 -8.41
N LYS A 222 0.78 9.31 -7.46
CA LYS A 222 0.13 10.06 -6.37
C LYS A 222 0.94 10.02 -5.05
N TRP A 223 0.37 10.62 -4.01
CA TRP A 223 1.00 11.05 -2.76
C TRP A 223 1.28 9.94 -1.71
N LYS A 224 2.13 8.97 -2.06
CA LYS A 224 2.42 7.77 -1.24
C LYS A 224 3.03 8.05 0.14
N CYS A 225 3.98 8.98 0.20
CA CYS A 225 4.63 9.43 1.42
C CYS A 225 3.63 9.96 2.45
N ASN A 226 2.57 10.60 1.98
CA ASN A 226 1.53 11.23 2.81
C ASN A 226 0.59 10.16 3.39
N LEU A 227 0.21 9.16 2.58
CA LEU A 227 -0.49 7.96 3.04
C LEU A 227 0.34 7.17 4.08
N PHE A 228 1.65 7.01 3.86
CA PHE A 228 2.55 6.37 4.82
C PHE A 228 2.59 7.12 6.16
N GLY A 229 2.73 8.45 6.13
CA GLY A 229 2.76 9.29 7.32
C GLY A 229 1.48 9.21 8.15
N GLY A 230 0.31 9.39 7.53
CA GLY A 230 -0.97 9.29 8.23
C GLY A 230 -1.27 7.87 8.74
N ASN A 231 -0.92 6.82 7.98
CA ASN A 231 -1.02 5.44 8.46
C ASN A 231 -0.11 5.17 9.67
N ALA A 232 1.09 5.76 9.71
CA ALA A 232 1.98 5.63 10.85
C ALA A 232 1.38 6.28 12.10
N MET A 233 0.83 7.49 11.97
CA MET A 233 0.10 8.17 13.06
C MET A 233 -1.07 7.32 13.58
N TYR A 234 -1.95 6.86 12.68
CA TYR A 234 -3.11 6.05 13.04
C TYR A 234 -2.69 4.75 13.76
N ALA A 235 -1.72 4.02 13.22
CA ALA A 235 -1.22 2.78 13.83
C ALA A 235 -0.46 3.01 15.15
N ALA A 236 0.11 4.19 15.35
CA ALA A 236 0.75 4.63 16.60
C ALA A 236 -0.25 5.15 17.66
N GLY A 237 -1.54 5.26 17.31
CA GLY A 237 -2.61 5.74 18.19
C GLY A 237 -2.84 7.26 18.20
N PHE A 238 -2.25 8.02 17.27
CA PHE A 238 -2.51 9.46 17.10
C PHE A 238 -3.70 9.71 16.14
N GLU A 239 -4.46 10.79 16.33
CA GLU A 239 -5.43 11.30 15.32
C GLU A 239 -4.61 11.83 14.13
N PRO A 240 -4.76 11.28 12.90
CA PRO A 240 -4.17 11.91 11.73
C PRO A 240 -4.94 13.18 11.35
N PRO A 241 -4.30 14.21 10.76
CA PRO A 241 -5.02 15.34 10.18
C PRO A 241 -5.76 14.93 8.90
N TYR A 242 -6.96 15.47 8.69
CA TYR A 242 -7.75 15.30 7.46
C TYR A 242 -8.10 16.65 6.83
N TYR A 243 -8.30 16.67 5.52
CA TYR A 243 -8.93 17.81 4.84
C TYR A 243 -10.39 18.00 5.29
N GLY A 244 -10.59 18.91 6.23
CA GLY A 244 -11.89 19.27 6.81
C GLY A 244 -12.08 18.72 8.22
N ASN A 245 -12.67 19.52 9.11
CA ASN A 245 -12.84 19.22 10.54
C ASN A 245 -13.94 18.17 10.82
N ARG A 246 -13.88 16.98 10.22
CA ARG A 246 -14.85 15.88 10.39
C ARG A 246 -14.25 14.56 10.88
N GLY A 247 -12.99 14.55 11.30
CA GLY A 247 -12.30 13.34 11.77
C GLY A 247 -12.23 12.22 10.72
N SER A 248 -12.43 12.55 9.45
CA SER A 248 -12.48 11.64 8.31
C SER A 248 -12.26 12.44 7.01
N GLY A 249 -11.57 11.85 6.04
CA GLY A 249 -11.23 12.53 4.78
C GLY A 249 -9.93 12.06 4.13
N GLU A 250 -9.41 12.80 3.17
CA GLU A 250 -8.05 12.58 2.65
C GLU A 250 -7.02 13.20 3.61
N TYR A 251 -5.89 12.53 3.80
CA TYR A 251 -4.74 13.13 4.50
C TYR A 251 -4.18 14.33 3.71
N PRO A 252 -3.65 15.36 4.37
CA PRO A 252 -2.98 16.48 3.71
C PRO A 252 -1.69 16.04 3.00
N ASN A 253 -1.19 16.89 2.11
CA ASN A 253 0.14 16.68 1.54
C ASN A 253 1.25 17.03 2.54
N ALA A 254 2.47 16.48 2.37
CA ALA A 254 3.60 16.69 3.29
C ALA A 254 3.85 18.18 3.53
N ASN A 255 3.84 18.97 2.46
CA ASN A 255 3.93 20.43 2.47
C ASN A 255 2.69 21.16 3.02
N GLN A 256 1.87 20.48 3.83
CA GLN A 256 0.66 21.00 4.43
C GLN A 256 0.35 20.45 5.83
N PHE A 257 0.92 19.32 6.26
CA PHE A 257 0.75 18.81 7.63
C PHE A 257 1.07 19.89 8.69
N PHE A 258 2.03 20.78 8.40
CA PHE A 258 2.38 21.91 9.27
C PHE A 258 1.18 22.80 9.62
N LYS A 259 0.13 22.85 8.78
CA LYS A 259 -1.11 23.62 9.04
C LYS A 259 -1.92 23.07 10.22
N TRP A 260 -1.56 21.92 10.78
CA TRP A 260 -2.14 21.35 12.00
C TRP A 260 -1.17 21.42 13.20
N SER A 261 -0.03 22.12 13.10
CA SER A 261 0.82 22.36 14.27
C SER A 261 0.25 23.44 15.20
N ASP A 262 0.68 23.41 16.45
CA ASP A 262 0.48 24.45 17.47
C ASP A 262 0.66 25.89 16.95
N GLN A 263 1.71 26.13 16.14
CA GLN A 263 2.02 27.43 15.55
C GLN A 263 1.02 27.88 14.46
N TYR A 264 0.46 26.95 13.68
CA TYR A 264 -0.30 27.30 12.47
C TYR A 264 -1.79 26.92 12.49
N ALA A 265 -2.22 25.98 13.34
CA ALA A 265 -3.57 25.45 13.33
C ALA A 265 -4.66 26.53 13.44
N ALA A 266 -4.49 27.49 14.35
CA ALA A 266 -5.42 28.60 14.53
C ALA A 266 -5.58 29.47 13.27
N LYS A 267 -4.52 29.68 12.49
CA LYS A 267 -4.54 30.46 11.24
C LYS A 267 -5.34 29.77 10.14
N TYR A 268 -5.36 28.44 10.12
CA TYR A 268 -6.05 27.63 9.11
C TYR A 268 -7.41 27.10 9.59
N GLY A 269 -7.82 27.39 10.82
CA GLY A 269 -9.09 26.90 11.40
C GLY A 269 -9.07 25.41 11.78
N ASN A 270 -7.87 24.85 11.97
CA ASN A 270 -7.63 23.44 12.26
C ASN A 270 -7.55 23.19 13.78
N LYS A 271 -7.79 21.94 14.22
CA LYS A 271 -7.32 21.47 15.54
C LYS A 271 -5.79 21.28 15.50
N VAL A 272 -5.12 21.46 16.64
CA VAL A 272 -3.71 21.08 16.81
C VAL A 272 -3.57 19.56 16.85
N HIS A 273 -2.64 19.02 16.07
CA HIS A 273 -2.23 17.61 16.05
C HIS A 273 -0.71 17.41 16.18
N PHE A 274 0.06 18.50 16.08
CA PHE A 274 1.51 18.46 16.19
C PHE A 274 2.06 19.61 17.05
N ASP A 275 3.17 19.37 17.72
CA ASP A 275 4.09 20.44 18.11
C ASP A 275 5.06 20.69 16.94
N LEU A 276 5.29 21.95 16.55
CA LEU A 276 6.32 22.30 15.58
C LEU A 276 7.70 22.33 16.26
N VAL A 277 8.48 21.27 16.06
CA VAL A 277 9.84 21.12 16.62
C VAL A 277 10.84 22.03 15.89
N GLY A 278 10.67 22.22 14.58
CA GLY A 278 11.51 23.13 13.81
C GLY A 278 11.03 23.33 12.38
N GLU A 279 11.41 24.47 11.80
CA GLU A 279 11.10 24.87 10.42
C GLU A 279 12.31 25.55 9.79
N VAL A 280 12.62 25.21 8.55
CA VAL A 280 13.65 25.89 7.74
C VAL A 280 13.06 26.24 6.39
N GLN A 281 12.93 27.54 6.12
CA GLN A 281 12.60 28.09 4.81
C GLN A 281 13.88 28.09 3.97
N VAL A 282 14.15 26.99 3.26
CA VAL A 282 15.40 26.74 2.53
C VAL A 282 15.52 27.61 1.28
N LYS A 283 14.39 27.93 0.64
CA LYS A 283 14.31 28.75 -0.58
C LYS A 283 14.79 30.18 -0.31
N GLY A 284 15.87 30.57 -1.01
CA GLY A 284 16.46 31.91 -0.91
C GLY A 284 17.59 32.06 0.11
N LEU A 285 17.93 31.00 0.87
CA LEU A 285 19.16 30.95 1.66
C LEU A 285 20.37 30.64 0.76
N ASP A 286 21.53 31.17 1.12
CA ASP A 286 22.82 30.70 0.59
C ASP A 286 23.16 29.30 1.15
N ASP A 287 24.18 28.65 0.56
CA ASP A 287 24.54 27.27 0.91
C ASP A 287 25.12 27.10 2.32
N GLU A 288 25.65 28.15 2.94
CA GLU A 288 26.17 28.09 4.32
C GLU A 288 25.01 28.22 5.31
N ALA A 289 24.22 29.28 5.18
CA ALA A 289 23.03 29.52 5.99
C ALA A 289 22.03 28.35 5.91
N LYS A 290 21.83 27.80 4.72
CA LYS A 290 21.02 26.59 4.49
C LYS A 290 21.52 25.40 5.31
N LYS A 291 22.81 25.07 5.18
CA LYS A 291 23.41 23.93 5.89
C LYS A 291 23.32 24.12 7.39
N THR A 292 23.68 25.30 7.90
CA THR A 292 23.62 25.63 9.33
C THR A 292 22.21 25.53 9.90
N GLN A 293 21.19 26.03 9.21
CA GLN A 293 19.81 25.98 9.70
C GLN A 293 19.22 24.57 9.65
N ILE A 294 19.46 23.82 8.57
CA ILE A 294 19.01 22.42 8.46
C ILE A 294 19.70 21.56 9.53
N ASP A 295 21.01 21.71 9.72
CA ASP A 295 21.77 20.99 10.75
C ASP A 295 21.22 21.24 12.17
N ALA A 296 21.01 22.51 12.52
CA ALA A 296 20.47 22.91 13.81
C ALA A 296 19.03 22.40 14.06
N VAL A 297 18.21 22.24 13.01
CA VAL A 297 16.85 21.69 13.13
C VAL A 297 16.87 20.16 13.17
N LEU A 298 17.68 19.48 12.36
CA LEU A 298 17.79 18.01 12.38
C LEU A 298 18.41 17.48 13.68
N ALA A 299 19.29 18.25 14.33
CA ALA A 299 19.80 17.95 15.67
C ALA A 299 18.73 17.93 16.78
N GLN A 300 17.54 18.50 16.55
CA GLN A 300 16.42 18.53 17.50
C GLN A 300 15.40 17.40 17.29
N ALA A 301 15.50 16.65 16.19
CA ALA A 301 14.59 15.57 15.87
C ALA A 301 14.70 14.42 16.90
N MET A 302 13.57 13.89 17.35
CA MET A 302 13.50 12.72 18.21
C MET A 302 12.88 11.52 17.48
N PRO A 303 13.14 10.28 17.90
CA PRO A 303 12.42 9.12 17.40
C PRO A 303 10.90 9.32 17.48
N GLY A 304 10.21 9.00 16.39
CA GLY A 304 8.77 9.23 16.20
C GLY A 304 8.38 10.61 15.64
N ASP A 305 9.28 11.59 15.60
CA ASP A 305 9.02 12.85 14.90
C ASP A 305 8.87 12.61 13.39
N MET A 306 8.04 13.44 12.75
CA MET A 306 7.85 13.43 11.31
C MET A 306 8.68 14.56 10.68
N ILE A 307 9.59 14.20 9.76
CA ILE A 307 10.33 15.16 8.94
C ILE A 307 9.62 15.27 7.60
N LEU A 308 9.12 16.46 7.29
CA LEU A 308 8.40 16.76 6.06
C LEU A 308 9.16 17.82 5.25
N VAL A 309 9.15 17.67 3.93
CA VAL A 309 9.87 18.56 3.02
C VAL A 309 8.99 18.93 1.82
N ASP A 310 9.21 20.12 1.27
CA ASP A 310 8.65 20.55 -0.01
C ASP A 310 9.76 20.61 -1.08
N HIS A 311 9.47 20.20 -2.31
CA HIS A 311 10.50 20.01 -3.35
C HIS A 311 10.68 21.25 -4.25
N LEU A 312 11.91 21.50 -4.72
CA LEU A 312 12.24 22.61 -5.64
C LEU A 312 11.77 22.33 -7.08
N GLY A 313 10.85 23.16 -7.57
CA GLY A 313 10.54 23.33 -9.01
C GLY A 313 9.19 22.79 -9.50
N ASP A 314 8.79 23.24 -10.70
CA ASP A 314 7.47 22.99 -11.30
C ASP A 314 7.23 21.55 -11.81
N ASP A 315 8.22 20.66 -11.67
CA ASP A 315 8.35 19.42 -12.47
C ASP A 315 8.46 18.15 -11.59
N VAL A 316 7.77 18.11 -10.45
CA VAL A 316 7.61 16.93 -9.58
C VAL A 316 6.17 16.84 -9.04
N ALA A 317 5.71 15.64 -8.66
CA ALA A 317 4.32 15.35 -8.26
C ALA A 317 3.87 15.90 -6.88
N ASP A 318 3.94 17.22 -6.72
CA ASP A 318 2.87 18.07 -6.16
C ASP A 318 2.37 17.77 -4.72
N GLY A 319 3.26 17.30 -3.82
CA GLY A 319 2.86 17.03 -2.43
C GLY A 319 3.95 16.83 -1.40
N GLY A 320 5.20 17.20 -1.70
CA GLY A 320 6.35 17.02 -0.82
C GLY A 320 6.67 15.57 -0.45
N HIS A 321 7.46 15.37 0.60
CA HIS A 321 7.83 14.03 1.10
C HIS A 321 7.87 13.96 2.63
N THR A 322 7.43 12.81 3.17
CA THR A 322 7.25 12.55 4.61
C THR A 322 8.14 11.40 5.05
N ARG A 323 8.80 11.56 6.18
CA ARG A 323 9.68 10.56 6.83
C ARG A 323 9.33 10.50 8.32
N VAL A 324 9.33 9.30 8.91
CA VAL A 324 9.20 9.11 10.37
C VAL A 324 10.57 8.73 10.92
N VAL A 325 11.07 9.48 11.92
CA VAL A 325 12.38 9.25 12.52
C VAL A 325 12.37 7.97 13.34
N ILE A 326 13.36 7.10 13.12
CA ILE A 326 13.59 5.83 13.81
C ILE A 326 14.72 5.98 14.84
N SER A 327 15.83 6.60 14.45
CA SER A 327 16.93 6.99 15.34
C SER A 327 17.48 8.34 14.92
N ASN A 328 18.08 9.08 15.85
CA ASN A 328 18.80 10.30 15.53
C ASN A 328 20.17 10.33 16.21
N ASP A 329 21.22 10.19 15.41
CA ASP A 329 22.61 10.10 15.85
C ASP A 329 23.38 11.38 15.43
N TRP A 330 22.66 12.48 15.18
CA TRP A 330 23.19 13.70 14.55
C TRP A 330 24.41 14.30 15.25
N ALA A 331 24.39 14.32 16.59
CA ALA A 331 25.47 14.88 17.40
C ALA A 331 26.79 14.09 17.30
N GLU A 332 26.73 12.80 16.93
CA GLU A 332 27.91 11.93 16.81
C GLU A 332 28.35 11.76 15.35
N SER A 333 27.40 11.61 14.42
CA SER A 333 27.67 11.22 13.03
C SER A 333 27.16 12.19 11.96
N GLY A 334 26.33 13.18 12.32
CA GLY A 334 25.58 14.00 11.35
C GLY A 334 24.55 13.20 10.55
N THR A 335 24.03 12.10 11.11
CA THR A 335 23.03 11.24 10.47
C THR A 335 21.84 10.90 11.35
N LEU A 336 20.70 10.64 10.71
CA LEU A 336 19.50 10.08 11.34
C LEU A 336 18.97 8.92 10.50
N THR A 337 18.24 7.99 11.09
CA THR A 337 17.57 6.91 10.36
C THR A 337 16.06 7.16 10.36
N ALA A 338 15.41 7.01 9.21
CA ALA A 338 13.97 7.25 9.07
C ALA A 338 13.27 6.26 8.14
N ALA A 339 12.06 5.86 8.52
CA ALA A 339 11.13 5.09 7.70
C ALA A 339 10.36 6.02 6.74
N GLN A 340 10.23 5.62 5.48
CA GLN A 340 9.52 6.42 4.48
C GLN A 340 9.00 5.56 3.32
N ALA A 341 7.85 5.93 2.75
CA ALA A 341 7.46 5.51 1.40
C ALA A 341 8.10 6.43 0.34
N SER A 342 8.40 5.91 -0.85
CA SER A 342 9.04 6.69 -1.92
C SER A 342 8.47 6.35 -3.29
N ARG A 343 9.23 6.57 -4.38
CA ARG A 343 8.91 5.98 -5.68
C ARG A 343 8.98 4.45 -5.64
N GLY A 344 9.91 3.87 -4.89
CA GLY A 344 9.95 2.43 -4.61
C GLY A 344 9.16 2.06 -3.36
N ASP A 345 9.32 0.82 -2.91
CA ASP A 345 8.77 0.30 -1.66
C ASP A 345 9.08 1.19 -0.46
N ALA A 346 8.27 1.13 0.59
CA ALA A 346 8.62 1.79 1.84
C ALA A 346 9.85 1.11 2.47
N GLN A 347 10.77 1.93 2.96
CA GLN A 347 12.11 1.53 3.37
C GLN A 347 12.58 2.38 4.55
N ILE A 348 13.31 1.77 5.48
CA ILE A 348 14.11 2.48 6.47
C ILE A 348 15.42 2.88 5.80
N LYS A 349 15.83 4.16 5.93
CA LYS A 349 17.09 4.69 5.36
C LYS A 349 17.76 5.64 6.32
N THR A 350 19.09 5.59 6.34
CA THR A 350 19.93 6.62 6.96
C THR A 350 20.02 7.83 6.04
N HIS A 351 19.85 9.02 6.61
CA HIS A 351 19.95 10.31 5.95
C HIS A 351 21.06 11.13 6.59
N ASN A 352 21.64 12.03 5.81
CA ASN A 352 22.57 13.07 6.23
C ASN A 352 22.12 14.42 5.66
N LEU A 353 22.79 15.50 6.07
CA LEU A 353 22.47 16.89 5.70
C LEU A 353 22.11 17.10 4.21
N TYR A 354 22.85 16.46 3.30
CA TYR A 354 22.69 16.65 1.85
C TYR A 354 21.35 16.14 1.29
N HIS A 355 20.64 15.27 2.02
CA HIS A 355 19.32 14.77 1.64
C HIS A 355 18.20 15.80 1.82
N PHE A 356 18.51 16.96 2.43
CA PHE A 356 17.56 18.02 2.75
C PHE A 356 17.94 19.38 2.14
N THR A 357 19.16 19.54 1.60
CA THR A 357 19.62 20.81 1.01
C THR A 357 19.03 21.14 -0.36
N GLY A 358 18.30 20.19 -0.98
CA GLY A 358 17.62 20.32 -2.26
C GLY A 358 16.12 20.65 -2.18
N GLU A 359 15.64 20.99 -0.98
CA GLU A 359 14.22 21.22 -0.68
C GLU A 359 13.90 22.73 -0.68
N GLU A 360 12.63 23.13 -0.81
CA GLU A 360 12.18 24.52 -0.63
C GLU A 360 11.94 24.86 0.84
N THR A 361 11.37 23.93 1.59
CA THR A 361 11.10 24.06 3.03
C THR A 361 11.27 22.70 3.71
N LEU A 362 11.70 22.70 4.97
CA LEU A 362 11.72 21.55 5.86
C LEU A 362 10.93 21.87 7.13
N TRP A 363 10.12 20.92 7.59
CA TRP A 363 9.44 20.96 8.89
C TRP A 363 9.74 19.68 9.68
N ILE A 364 9.87 19.80 11.00
CA ILE A 364 9.84 18.69 11.94
C ILE A 364 8.59 18.85 12.82
N LEU A 365 7.70 17.86 12.74
CA LEU A 365 6.43 17.84 13.45
C LEU A 365 6.40 16.66 14.41
N ARG A 366 6.08 16.92 15.68
CA ARG A 366 5.89 15.88 16.70
C ARG A 366 4.41 15.61 16.89
N PRO A 367 3.89 14.41 16.59
CA PRO A 367 2.49 14.07 16.87
C PRO A 367 2.16 14.25 18.36
N ASN A 368 1.09 15.00 18.66
CA ASN A 368 0.72 15.33 20.05
C ASN A 368 -0.76 15.07 20.41
N LYS A 369 -1.60 14.72 19.44
CA LYS A 369 -3.04 14.48 19.61
C LYS A 369 -3.37 12.98 19.54
N PRO A 370 -3.73 12.33 20.67
CA PRO A 370 -4.24 10.97 20.66
C PRO A 370 -5.52 10.82 19.84
N LEU A 371 -5.70 9.64 19.24
CA LEU A 371 -6.95 9.20 18.65
C LEU A 371 -8.04 9.16 19.74
N ASP A 372 -9.23 9.66 19.43
CA ASP A 372 -10.34 9.69 20.39
C ASP A 372 -10.99 8.29 20.53
N ASP A 373 -11.31 7.91 21.77
CA ASP A 373 -11.93 6.63 22.17
C ASP A 373 -13.48 6.71 21.95
N ASP A 374 -13.94 6.70 20.70
CA ASP A 374 -15.37 6.68 20.32
C ASP A 374 -16.02 5.27 20.40
#